data_AF-A0A328E5R2-F1
#
_entry.id   AF-A0A328E5R2-F1
#
_cell.length_a   1.000
_cell.length_b   1.000
_cell.length_c   1.000
_cell.angle_alpha   90.00
_cell.angle_beta   90.00
_cell.angle_gamma   90.00
#
_symmetry.space_group_name_H-M   'P 1'
#
loop_
_entity.id
_entity.type
_entity.pdbx_description
1 polymer ?
#
loop_
_entity_poly.entity_id
_entity_poly.type
_entity_poly.pdbx_seq_one_letter_code
_entity_poly.pdbx_strand_id
1 'polypeptide(L)'
;MGKVDEQRVPLTDNNIIERALGQHGIICLEDVVNEIANVGPHFKEVSRFLCPFTLNKPGKALQGNKKRFTDGGDTGNRKDQINDLISKMN
;
A
#
# COMPACT_ATOMS: atom_id res chain seq x y z
N MET A 1 0.91 -8.25 -2.27
CA MET A 1 1.90 -9.33 -2.10
C MET A 1 2.72 -9.03 -0.87
N GLY A 2 3.11 -10.07 -0.11
CA GLY A 2 4.05 -9.96 1.01
C GLY A 2 5.42 -10.51 0.63
N LYS A 3 6.46 -10.07 1.36
CA LYS A 3 7.82 -10.60 1.28
C LYS A 3 8.01 -11.61 2.40
N VAL A 4 8.08 -12.89 2.06
CA VAL A 4 8.32 -14.01 3.00
C VAL A 4 9.55 -14.77 2.52
N ASP A 5 10.52 -15.01 3.40
CA ASP A 5 11.76 -15.73 3.05
C ASP A 5 12.44 -15.17 1.78
N GLU A 6 12.45 -13.84 1.68
CA GLU A 6 12.94 -13.06 0.53
C GLU A 6 12.19 -13.20 -0.80
N GLN A 7 11.12 -14.00 -0.83
CA GLN A 7 10.28 -14.20 -2.00
C GLN A 7 9.00 -13.38 -1.94
N ARG A 8 8.48 -13.00 -3.12
CA ARG A 8 7.19 -12.31 -3.25
C ARG A 8 6.08 -13.34 -3.28
N VAL A 9 5.19 -13.30 -2.29
CA VAL A 9 4.09 -14.25 -2.12
C VAL A 9 2.75 -13.51 -2.23
N PRO A 10 1.76 -14.02 -2.98
CA PRO A 10 0.42 -13.45 -2.99
C PRO A 10 -0.24 -13.62 -1.61
N LEU A 11 -0.93 -12.58 -1.13
CA LEU A 11 -1.60 -12.57 0.17
C LEU A 11 -2.98 -13.21 0.02
N THR A 12 -3.02 -14.52 -0.15
CA THR A 12 -4.27 -15.28 -0.35
C THR A 12 -4.85 -15.87 0.92
N ASP A 13 -4.05 -15.97 1.99
CA ASP A 13 -4.41 -16.65 3.23
C ASP A 13 -3.75 -15.95 4.44
N ASN A 14 -4.45 -15.90 5.57
CA ASN A 14 -3.96 -15.29 6.81
C ASN A 14 -2.74 -16.03 7.38
N ASN A 15 -2.61 -17.33 7.13
CA ASN A 15 -1.44 -18.12 7.55
C ASN A 15 -0.12 -17.55 7.00
N ILE A 16 -0.15 -16.90 5.82
CA ILE A 16 1.03 -16.26 5.22
C ILE A 16 1.45 -15.04 6.04
N ILE A 17 0.48 -14.28 6.54
CA ILE A 17 0.69 -13.07 7.35
C ILE A 17 1.15 -13.48 8.74
N GLU A 18 0.44 -14.40 9.39
CA GLU A 18 0.78 -14.91 10.71
C GLU A 18 2.19 -15.53 10.74
N ARG A 19 2.58 -16.29 9.72
CA ARG A 19 3.95 -16.84 9.64
C ARG A 19 5.02 -15.74 9.58
N ALA A 20 4.73 -14.62 8.91
CA ALA A 20 5.72 -13.56 8.69
C ALA A 20 5.75 -12.51 9.82
N LEU A 21 4.59 -12.23 10.43
CA LEU A 21 4.39 -11.11 11.34
C LEU A 21 3.71 -11.52 12.66
N GLY A 22 3.39 -12.80 12.86
CA GLY A 22 2.68 -13.28 14.05
C GLY A 22 3.44 -13.02 15.36
N GLN A 23 4.78 -12.94 15.31
CA GLN A 23 5.60 -12.53 16.46
C GLN A 23 5.31 -11.09 16.94
N HIS A 24 4.69 -10.26 16.09
CA HIS A 24 4.26 -8.89 16.35
C HIS A 24 2.76 -8.80 16.67
N GLY A 25 2.07 -9.93 16.83
CA GLY A 25 0.62 -9.98 17.07
C GLY A 25 -0.23 -9.69 15.84
N ILE A 26 0.36 -9.74 14.63
CA ILE A 26 -0.33 -9.46 13.36
C ILE A 26 -0.63 -10.81 12.71
N ILE A 27 -1.90 -11.20 12.76
CA ILE A 27 -2.34 -12.55 12.37
C ILE A 27 -3.15 -12.56 11.07
N CYS A 28 -3.73 -11.43 10.67
CA CYS A 28 -4.56 -11.34 9.49
C CYS A 28 -4.36 -10.06 8.69
N LEU A 29 -5.01 -9.99 7.52
CA LEU A 29 -4.92 -8.82 6.64
C LEU A 29 -5.51 -7.55 7.28
N GLU A 30 -6.52 -7.69 8.14
CA GLU A 30 -7.13 -6.56 8.85
C GLU A 30 -6.14 -5.90 9.81
N ASP A 31 -5.35 -6.70 10.53
CA ASP A 31 -4.28 -6.20 11.42
C ASP A 31 -3.25 -5.40 10.62
N VAL A 32 -2.86 -5.89 9.44
CA VAL A 32 -1.94 -5.19 8.52
C VAL A 32 -2.51 -3.82 8.11
N VAL A 33 -3.79 -3.76 7.76
CA VAL A 33 -4.44 -2.50 7.37
C VAL A 33 -4.51 -1.55 8.56
N ASN A 34 -4.92 -2.04 9.73
CA ASN A 34 -5.01 -1.26 10.95
C ASN A 34 -3.65 -0.68 11.36
N GLU A 35 -2.60 -1.49 11.30
CA GLU A 35 -1.23 -1.10 11.64
C GLU A 35 -0.72 0.03 10.73
N ILE A 36 -0.99 -0.05 9.41
CA ILE A 36 -0.60 0.97 8.44
C ILE A 36 -1.44 2.24 8.58
N ALA A 37 -2.77 2.11 8.72
CA ALA A 37 -3.69 3.24 8.77
C ALA A 37 -3.50 4.11 10.02
N ASN A 38 -3.19 3.49 11.16
CA ASN A 38 -3.04 4.17 12.45
C ASN A 38 -1.59 4.43 12.84
N VAL A 39 -0.62 4.05 12.00
CA VAL A 39 0.82 4.14 12.31
C VAL A 39 1.14 3.44 13.64
N GLY A 40 0.82 2.15 13.71
CA GLY A 40 0.99 1.34 14.91
C GLY A 40 2.46 1.07 15.30
N PRO A 41 2.68 0.37 16.43
CA PRO A 41 4.02 0.11 16.99
C PRO A 41 4.97 -0.70 16.08
N HIS A 42 4.42 -1.53 15.20
CA HIS A 42 5.11 -2.40 14.25
C HIS A 42 4.93 -1.96 12.79
N PHE A 43 4.59 -0.68 12.56
CA PHE A 43 4.40 -0.08 11.24
C PHE A 43 5.58 -0.36 10.29
N LYS A 44 6.81 -0.32 10.79
CA LYS A 44 8.03 -0.50 9.99
C LYS A 44 8.15 -1.94 9.49
N GLU A 45 7.84 -2.90 10.34
CA GLU A 45 7.86 -4.33 10.05
C GLU A 45 6.80 -4.66 8.99
N VAL A 46 5.56 -4.16 9.17
CA VAL A 46 4.48 -4.31 8.19
C VAL A 46 4.80 -3.66 6.86
N SER A 47 5.32 -2.44 6.89
CA SER A 47 5.71 -1.72 5.68
C SER A 47 6.82 -2.43 4.90
N ARG A 48 7.77 -3.07 5.60
CA ARG A 48 8.84 -3.87 4.98
C ARG A 48 8.33 -5.21 4.46
N PHE A 49 7.34 -5.80 5.12
CA PHE A 49 6.68 -7.02 4.67
C PHE A 49 5.92 -6.80 3.36
N LEU A 50 5.18 -5.69 3.23
CA LEU A 50 4.43 -5.40 2.01
C LEU A 50 5.40 -5.12 0.84
N CYS A 51 5.21 -5.86 -0.25
CA CYS A 51 5.89 -5.53 -1.51
C CYS A 51 5.27 -4.26 -2.12
N PRO A 52 6.02 -3.51 -2.95
CA PRO A 52 5.45 -2.43 -3.75
C PRO A 52 4.21 -2.90 -4.51
N PHE A 53 3.14 -2.12 -4.42
CA PHE A 53 1.89 -2.42 -5.12
C PHE A 53 2.05 -2.16 -6.62
N THR A 54 1.69 -3.15 -7.43
CA THR A 54 1.53 -2.96 -8.87
C THR A 54 0.12 -2.45 -9.12
N LEU A 55 -0.01 -1.23 -9.63
CA LEU A 55 -1.28 -0.59 -9.94
C LEU A 55 -1.46 -0.45 -11.47
N ASN A 56 -2.71 -0.39 -11.92
CA ASN A 56 -3.05 -0.15 -13.32
C ASN A 56 -2.78 1.30 -13.70
N LYS A 57 -2.58 1.54 -15.00
CA LYS A 57 -2.45 2.91 -15.51
C LYS A 57 -3.79 3.65 -15.33
N PRO A 58 -3.81 4.83 -14.69
CA PRO A 58 -5.04 5.59 -14.43
C PRO A 58 -5.57 6.26 -15.71
N GLY A 59 -6.14 5.47 -16.63
CA GLY A 59 -6.78 5.86 -17.88
C GLY A 59 -6.47 7.28 -18.36
N LYS A 60 -7.48 8.18 -18.32
CA LYS A 60 -7.35 9.62 -18.59
C LYS A 60 -7.18 10.48 -17.32
N ALA A 61 -6.96 9.87 -16.15
CA ALA A 61 -6.94 10.60 -14.88
C ALA A 61 -5.59 11.31 -14.63
N LEU A 62 -4.52 10.87 -15.29
CA LEU A 62 -3.24 11.58 -15.36
C LEU A 62 -3.02 12.10 -16.77
N GLN A 63 -2.66 13.38 -16.89
CA GLN A 63 -2.38 14.06 -18.16
C GLN A 63 -0.88 14.11 -18.48
N GLY A 64 -0.03 13.59 -17.58
CA GLY A 64 1.43 13.66 -17.71
C GLY A 64 2.00 15.04 -17.40
N ASN A 65 1.22 15.92 -16.77
CA ASN A 65 1.62 17.28 -16.46
C ASN A 65 2.58 17.29 -15.27
N LYS A 66 3.82 17.72 -15.50
CA LYS A 66 4.88 17.76 -14.48
C LYS A 66 4.70 18.85 -13.40
N LYS A 67 3.70 19.74 -13.53
CA LYS A 67 3.38 20.72 -12.48
C LYS A 67 2.87 20.04 -11.21
N ARG A 68 2.92 20.75 -10.09
CA ARG A 68 2.37 20.28 -8.82
C ARG A 68 0.85 20.22 -8.90
N PHE A 69 0.24 19.30 -8.16
CA PHE A 69 -1.21 19.15 -8.11
C PHE A 69 -1.92 20.42 -7.62
N THR A 70 -1.31 21.15 -6.68
CA THR A 70 -1.78 22.47 -6.21
C THR A 70 -1.84 23.52 -7.32
N ASP A 71 -1.04 23.34 -8.38
CA ASP A 71 -0.92 24.27 -9.51
C ASP A 71 -1.65 23.73 -10.76
N GLY A 72 -2.52 22.72 -10.58
CA GLY A 72 -3.28 22.08 -11.65
C GLY A 72 -2.48 21.04 -12.47
N GLY A 73 -1.38 20.51 -11.93
CA GLY A 73 -0.62 19.41 -12.53
C GLY A 73 -0.91 18.03 -11.92
N ASP A 74 -0.07 17.04 -12.24
CA ASP A 74 -0.25 15.65 -11.80
C ASP A 74 0.66 15.22 -10.65
N THR A 75 1.64 16.03 -10.27
CA THR A 75 2.72 15.62 -9.35
C THR A 75 2.53 16.14 -7.92
N GLY A 76 3.16 15.47 -6.94
CA GLY A 76 3.18 15.92 -5.55
C GLY A 76 1.96 15.51 -4.72
N ASN A 77 1.84 16.11 -3.54
CA ASN A 77 0.83 15.75 -2.53
C ASN A 77 -0.58 16.20 -2.96
N ARG A 78 -1.53 15.26 -2.97
CA ARG A 78 -2.96 15.49 -3.27
C ARG A 78 -3.85 15.52 -2.02
N LYS A 79 -3.27 15.37 -0.82
CA LYS A 79 -3.99 15.15 0.44
C LYS A 79 -5.00 14.00 0.27
N ASP A 80 -6.23 14.20 0.71
CA ASP A 80 -7.28 13.19 0.65
C ASP A 80 -7.73 12.84 -0.79
N GLN A 81 -7.45 13.72 -1.77
CA GLN A 81 -7.80 13.49 -3.18
C GLN A 81 -6.91 12.43 -3.85
N ILE A 82 -5.91 11.89 -3.16
CA ILE A 82 -5.14 10.75 -3.66
C ILE A 82 -6.01 9.51 -3.83
N ASN A 83 -7.03 9.33 -2.98
CA ASN A 83 -7.92 8.17 -3.01
C ASN A 83 -8.70 8.07 -4.34
N ASP A 84 -9.14 9.22 -4.88
CA ASP A 84 -9.82 9.29 -6.18
C ASP A 84 -8.93 8.84 -7.34
N LEU A 85 -7.61 9.08 -7.23
CA LEU A 85 -6.64 8.60 -8.22
C LEU A 85 -6.46 7.10 -8.10
N ILE A 86 -6.20 6.61 -6.88
CA ILE A 86 -5.96 5.18 -6.61
C ILE A 86 -7.17 4.34 -7.03
N SER A 87 -8.40 4.80 -6.79
CA SER A 87 -9.62 4.11 -7.24
C SER A 87 -9.71 3.93 -8.77
N LYS A 88 -9.00 4.74 -9.56
CA LYS A 88 -8.93 4.64 -11.02
C LYS A 88 -7.76 3.79 -11.51
N MET A 89 -6.96 3.25 -10.59
CA MET A 89 -5.77 2.42 -10.83
C MET A 89 -5.93 0.98 -10.34
N ASN A 90 -7.12 0.60 -9.90
CA ASN A 90 -7.46 -0.78 -9.56
C ASN A 90 -7.74 -1.64 -10.78
#